data_AF-A0A0C2X218-F1
#
_entry.id   AF-A0A0C2X218-F1
#
_cell.length_a   1.000
_cell.length_b   1.000
_cell.length_c   1.000
_cell.angle_alpha   90.00
_cell.angle_beta   90.00
_cell.angle_gamma   90.00
#
_symmetry.space_group_name_H-M   'P 1'
#
loop_
_entity.id
_entity.type
_entity.pdbx_description
1 polymer ?
#
loop_
_entity_poly.entity_id
_entity_poly.type
_entity_poly.pdbx_seq_one_letter_code
_entity_poly.pdbx_strand_id
1 'polypeptide(L)' 'MSQVSLAWVMAKEPVAAPIVGTTKLENLMDVIKSVEVKLDEEEIKYLEEIYTSKPIIGH' A
#
# COMPACT_ATOMS: atom_id res chain seq x y z
N MET A 1 7.97 1.00 -7.72
CA MET A 1 6.57 1.43 -7.50
C MET A 1 5.81 0.55 -6.51
N SER A 2 6.08 -0.76 -6.43
CA SER A 2 5.44 -1.67 -5.45
C SER A 2 5.65 -1.26 -4.00
N GLN A 3 6.84 -0.74 -3.66
CA GLN A 3 7.18 -0.33 -2.29
C GLN A 3 6.27 0.77 -1.74
N VAL A 4 6.11 1.88 -2.48
CA VAL A 4 5.30 3.02 -2.05
C VAL A 4 3.82 2.63 -1.94
N SER A 5 3.30 1.87 -2.91
CA SER A 5 1.91 1.42 -2.87
C SER A 5 1.63 0.51 -1.67
N LEU A 6 2.57 -0.38 -1.31
CA LEU A 6 2.37 -1.30 -0.20
C LEU A 6 2.54 -0.59 1.15
N ALA A 7 3.51 0.32 1.26
CA ALA A 7 3.67 1.18 2.43
C ALA A 7 2.42 2.04 2.68
N TRP A 8 1.82 2.60 1.63
CA TRP A 8 0.57 3.35 1.74
C TRP A 8 -0.62 2.49 2.19
N VAL A 9 -0.73 1.26 1.68
CA VAL A 9 -1.77 0.31 2.14
C VAL A 9 -1.56 -0.06 3.61
N MET A 10 -0.31 -0.26 4.05
CA MET A 10 0.03 -0.55 5.45
C MET A 10 -0.22 0.64 6.39
N ALA A 11 -0.13 1.87 5.89
CA ALA A 11 -0.35 3.08 6.69
C ALA A 11 -1.83 3.32 7.02
N LYS A 12 -2.76 2.58 6.40
CA LYS A 12 -4.20 2.74 6.63
C LYS A 12 -4.62 2.05 7.93
N GLU A 13 -5.35 2.79 8.78
CA GLU A 13 -5.84 2.33 10.08
C GLU A 13 -6.52 0.94 10.10
N PRO A 14 -7.38 0.55 9.12
CA PRO A 14 -7.99 -0.79 9.13
C PRO A 14 -7.05 -1.92 8.69
N VAL A 15 -5.83 -1.63 8.22
CA VAL A 15 -4.93 -2.62 7.64
C VAL A 15 -3.83 -2.99 8.63
N ALA A 16 -4.00 -4.12 9.33
CA ALA A 16 -2.98 -4.63 10.25
C ALA A 16 -1.80 -5.32 9.54
N ALA A 17 -2.08 -6.15 8.52
CA ALA A 17 -1.06 -6.86 7.75
C ALA A 17 -1.58 -7.19 6.34
N PRO A 18 -1.05 -6.58 5.27
CA PRO A 18 -1.46 -6.89 3.91
C PRO A 18 -0.89 -8.24 3.45
N ILE A 19 -1.70 -9.01 2.72
CA ILE A 19 -1.29 -10.27 2.12
C ILE A 19 -0.89 -10.01 0.66
N VAL A 20 0.38 -10.19 0.34
CA VAL A 20 0.95 -9.94 -0.99
C VAL A 20 1.63 -11.18 -1.54
N GLY A 21 1.23 -11.58 -2.74
CA GLY A 21 1.82 -12.68 -3.49
C GLY A 21 2.67 -12.18 -4.65
N THR A 22 3.82 -12.82 -4.89
CA THR A 22 4.68 -12.55 -6.05
C THR A 22 5.18 -13.84 -6.67
N THR A 23 5.34 -13.83 -7.99
CA THR A 23 5.87 -14.95 -8.78
C THR A 23 7.36 -14.81 -9.11
N LYS A 24 7.97 -13.66 -8.78
CA LYS A 24 9.40 -13.37 -9.00
C LYS A 24 10.09 -13.01 -7.69
N LEU A 25 11.35 -13.45 -7.55
CA LEU A 25 12.16 -13.21 -6.36
C LEU A 25 12.52 -11.72 -6.18
N GLU A 26 12.81 -11.02 -7.27
CA GLU A 26 13.12 -9.58 -7.26
C GLU A 26 11.98 -8.77 -6.61
N ASN A 27 10.75 -9.08 -7.00
CA ASN A 27 9.55 -8.47 -6.43
C ASN A 27 9.34 -8.81 -4.94
N LEU A 28 9.78 -10.00 -4.49
CA LEU A 28 9.72 -10.36 -3.07
C LEU A 28 10.64 -9.45 -2.26
N MET A 29 11.85 -9.18 -2.76
CA MET A 29 12.79 -8.28 -2.11
C MET A 29 12.23 -6.85 -2.05
N ASP A 30 11.52 -6.41 -3.09
CA ASP A 30 10.86 -5.10 -3.08
C ASP A 30 9.69 -5.04 -2.08
N VAL A 31 8.91 -6.11 -1.95
CA VAL A 31 7.84 -6.22 -0.95
C VAL A 31 8.41 -6.16 0.47
N ILE A 32 9.54 -6.83 0.73
CA ILE A 32 10.17 -6.78 2.06
C ILE A 32 10.63 -5.36 2.39
N LYS A 33 11.27 -4.68 1.43
CA LYS A 33 11.74 -3.30 1.60
C LYS A 33 10.61 -2.31 1.87
N SER A 34 9.37 -2.57 1.43
CA SER A 34 8.25 -1.65 1.67
C SER A 34 7.88 -1.53 3.14
N VAL A 35 8.20 -2.53 3.97
CA VAL A 35 7.90 -2.52 5.41
C VAL A 35 8.75 -1.48 6.13
N GLU A 36 9.93 -1.15 5.61
CA GLU A 36 10.84 -0.15 6.16
C GLU A 36 10.48 1.28 5.70
N VAL A 37 9.67 1.41 4.65
CA VAL A 37 9.23 2.70 4.11
C VAL A 37 8.11 3.25 5.00
N LYS A 38 8.40 4.35 5.69
CA LYS A 38 7.42 5.13 6.43
C LYS A 38 7.05 6.35 5.61
N LEU A 39 5.76 6.50 5.32
CA LEU A 39 5.21 7.69 4.69
C LEU A 39 4.82 8.69 5.78
N ASP A 40 5.04 9.97 5.52
CA ASP A 40 4.53 11.02 6.39
C ASP A 40 3.03 11.29 6.12
N GLU A 41 2.40 12.07 7.00
CA GLU A 41 0.99 12.40 6.87
C GLU A 41 0.69 13.25 5.62
N GLU A 42 1.65 14.05 5.14
CA GLU A 42 1.50 14.90 3.96
C GLU A 42 1.51 14.06 2.66
N GLU A 43 2.39 13.07 2.58
CA GLU A 43 2.53 12.08 1.52
C GLU A 43 1.30 11.18 1.43
N ILE A 44 0.80 10.70 2.57
CA ILE A 44 -0.43 9.90 2.62
C ILE A 44 -1.60 10.74 2.10
N LYS A 45 -1.72 11.99 2.56
CA LYS A 45 -2.78 12.90 2.12
C LYS A 45 -2.69 13.19 0.62
N TYR A 46 -1.49 13.44 0.10
CA TYR A 46 -1.27 13.62 -1.33
C TYR A 46 -1.72 12.41 -2.16
N LEU A 47 -1.43 11.20 -1.69
CA LEU A 47 -1.87 9.96 -2.34
C LEU A 47 -3.40 9.76 -2.25
N GLU A 48 -4.03 10.23 -1.18
CA GLU A 48 -5.48 10.14 -0.98
C GLU A 48 -6.29 11.17 -1.77
N GLU A 49 -5.75 12.36 -2.04
CA GLU A 49 -6.44 13.40 -2.83
C GLU A 49 -6.84 12.92 -4.23
N ILE A 50 -6.05 12.03 -4.83
CA ILE A 50 -6.30 11.45 -6.15
C ILE A 50 -7.14 10.15 -6.03
N TYR A 51 -7.24 9.57 -4.83
CA TYR A 51 -7.88 8.28 -4.62
C TYR A 51 -9.40 8.39 -4.42
N THR A 52 -10.16 8.00 -5.45
CA THR A 52 -11.62 7.91 -5.36
C THR A 52 -12.07 6.52 -4.93
N SER A 53 -12.78 6.44 -3.80
CA SER A 53 -13.44 5.21 -3.36
C SER A 53 -14.45 4.74 -4.40
N LYS A 54 -14.37 3.46 -4.78
CA LYS A 54 -15.36 2.85 -5.67
C LYS A 54 -16.59 2.43 -4.88
N PRO A 55 -17.81 2.68 -5.36
CA PRO A 55 -19.02 2.20 -4.71
C PRO A 55 -19.02 0.66 -4.71
N ILE A 56 -19.60 0.07 -3.66
CA ILE A 56 -19.83 -1.37 -3.58
C ILE A 56 -20.81 -1.74 -4.69
N ILE A 57 -20.43 -2.67 -5.56
CA ILE A 57 -21.31 -3.26 -6.57
C ILE A 57 -21.73 -4.63 -6.05
N GLY A 58 -22.94 -4.72 -5.51
CA GLY A 58 -23.47 -5.97 -4.91
C GLY A 58 -23.78 -5.83 -3.43
N HIS A 59 -23.48 -6.88 -2.66
CA HIS A 59 -23.74 -7.03 -1.23
C HIS A 59 -22.48 -7.49 -0.49
#